data_AF-A0A6J0B9C6-F1
#
_entry.id   AF-A0A6J0B9C6-F1
#
_cell.length_a   1.000
_cell.length_b   1.000
_cell.length_c   1.000
_cell.angle_alpha   90.00
_cell.angle_beta   90.00
_cell.angle_gamma   90.00
#
_symmetry.space_group_name_H-M   'P 1'
#
loop_
_entity.id
_entity.type
_entity.pdbx_description
1 polymer ?
#
loop_
_entity_poly.entity_id
_entity_poly.type
_entity_poly.pdbx_seq_one_letter_code
_entity_poly.pdbx_strand_id
1 'polypeptide(L)'
;MKFVVAITLVAALFYASAEDKKEEERPKTFRRLIPADVLRDFPGVCFASTRCATIEVGQSWELAPFCGRSTCVAAEGNSEILLELVEDCGPLPKSNPKCKLSDKTNKTASFPDCCPIFECEEGAKLEYPEIPTVAPATAAEVEAAEKAAAAAAASSTTPKA
;
A
#
# COMPACT_ATOMS: atom_id res chain seq x y z
N MET A 1 12.71 -52.52 11.99
CA MET A 1 12.52 -51.68 13.20
C MET A 1 13.10 -50.28 13.09
N LYS A 2 14.36 -50.07 12.67
CA LYS A 2 14.95 -48.72 12.51
C LYS A 2 14.22 -47.80 11.51
N PHE A 3 13.73 -48.35 10.40
CA PHE A 3 12.97 -47.58 9.40
C PHE A 3 11.56 -47.19 9.85
N VAL A 4 10.94 -47.98 10.74
CA VAL A 4 9.58 -47.69 11.25
C VAL A 4 9.63 -46.50 12.22
N VAL A 5 10.66 -46.44 13.08
CA VAL A 5 10.88 -45.33 14.02
C VAL A 5 11.19 -44.01 13.29
N ALA A 6 11.94 -44.08 12.19
CA ALA A 6 12.24 -42.92 11.36
C ALA A 6 10.99 -42.35 10.68
N ILE A 7 10.11 -43.22 10.14
CA ILE A 7 8.87 -42.79 9.48
C ILE A 7 7.89 -42.15 10.48
N THR A 8 7.80 -42.67 11.71
CA THR A 8 6.94 -42.10 12.75
C THR A 8 7.44 -40.74 13.26
N LEU A 9 8.77 -40.54 13.35
CA LEU A 9 9.35 -39.25 13.74
C LEU A 9 9.15 -38.17 12.68
N VAL A 10 9.26 -38.53 11.40
CA VAL A 10 8.99 -37.61 10.30
C VAL A 10 7.50 -37.24 10.27
N ALA A 11 6.59 -38.20 10.44
CA ALA A 11 5.15 -37.91 10.50
C ALA A 11 4.77 -36.97 11.67
N ALA A 12 5.40 -37.11 12.84
CA ALA A 12 5.16 -36.24 13.98
C ALA A 12 5.66 -34.80 13.75
N LEU A 13 6.79 -34.63 13.04
CA LEU A 13 7.30 -33.30 12.67
C LEU A 13 6.41 -32.58 11.65
N PHE A 14 5.80 -33.33 10.71
CA PHE A 14 4.83 -32.75 9.77
C PHE A 14 3.53 -32.32 10.46
N TYR A 15 3.04 -33.08 11.44
CA TYR A 15 1.83 -32.72 12.21
C TYR A 15 2.02 -31.53 13.15
N ALA A 16 3.22 -31.34 13.72
CA ALA A 16 3.51 -30.20 14.58
C ALA A 16 3.60 -28.85 13.82
N SER A 17 3.65 -28.87 12.49
CA SER A 17 3.74 -27.68 11.65
C SER A 17 2.39 -27.21 11.08
N ALA A 18 1.32 -27.96 11.33
CA ALA A 18 -0.04 -27.65 10.90
C ALA A 18 -0.84 -27.02 12.05
N GLU A 19 -0.30 -25.94 12.64
CA GLU A 19 -1.14 -25.02 13.40
C GLU A 19 -1.81 -24.10 12.37
N ASP A 20 -3.04 -24.46 12.00
CA ASP A 20 -4.01 -23.57 11.37
C ASP A 20 -4.15 -22.32 12.25
N LYS A 21 -3.33 -21.30 11.96
CA LYS A 21 -3.57 -19.96 12.46
C LYS A 21 -4.92 -19.56 11.89
N LYS A 22 -5.95 -19.59 12.75
CA LYS A 22 -7.21 -18.87 12.55
C LYS A 22 -6.86 -17.52 11.93
N GLU A 23 -7.10 -17.38 10.64
CA GLU A 23 -7.07 -16.09 9.96
C GLU A 23 -8.20 -15.28 10.62
N GLU A 24 -7.89 -14.59 11.72
CA GLU A 24 -8.63 -13.39 12.08
C GLU A 24 -8.59 -12.53 10.82
N GLU A 25 -9.77 -12.27 10.26
CA GLU A 25 -10.05 -11.55 9.03
C GLU A 25 -9.18 -10.29 8.94
N ARG A 26 -7.96 -10.44 8.40
CA ARG A 26 -7.00 -9.35 8.30
C ARG A 26 -7.65 -8.24 7.47
N PRO A 27 -7.66 -6.98 7.95
CA PRO A 27 -8.21 -5.87 7.18
C PRO A 27 -7.60 -5.87 5.77
N LYS A 28 -8.45 -5.86 4.74
CA LYS A 28 -7.99 -5.83 3.35
C LYS A 28 -7.14 -4.59 3.13
N THR A 29 -5.86 -4.77 2.88
CA THR A 29 -4.96 -3.67 2.53
C THR A 29 -5.23 -3.24 1.10
N PHE A 30 -5.29 -1.94 0.86
CA PHE A 30 -5.52 -1.35 -0.45
C PHE A 30 -4.20 -0.89 -1.03
N ARG A 31 -4.05 -1.07 -2.34
CA ARG A 31 -2.83 -0.74 -3.08
C ARG A 31 -3.16 0.18 -4.23
N ARG A 32 -2.42 1.27 -4.39
CA ARG A 32 -2.56 2.21 -5.50
C ARG A 32 -1.21 2.79 -5.90
N LEU A 33 -1.06 3.09 -7.18
CA LEU A 33 0.06 3.87 -7.70
C LEU A 33 -0.37 5.31 -7.84
N ILE A 34 0.42 6.22 -7.30
CA ILE A 34 0.28 7.66 -7.53
C ILE A 34 1.58 8.19 -8.14
N PRO A 35 1.56 9.31 -8.87
CA PRO A 35 2.80 9.99 -9.27
C PRO A 35 3.61 10.31 -8.01
N ALA A 36 4.90 9.99 -8.01
CA ALA A 36 5.76 10.34 -6.89
C ALA A 36 6.03 11.85 -6.89
N ASP A 37 6.10 12.45 -5.71
CA ASP A 37 6.68 13.78 -5.58
C ASP A 37 8.18 13.68 -5.88
N VAL A 38 8.68 14.50 -6.79
CA VAL A 38 10.12 14.57 -7.13
C VAL A 38 10.56 16.01 -6.96
N LEU A 39 11.61 16.21 -6.15
CA LEU A 39 12.20 17.53 -5.98
C LEU A 39 13.08 17.87 -7.17
N ARG A 40 13.01 19.13 -7.62
CA ARG A 40 13.79 19.62 -8.77
C ARG A 40 15.29 19.35 -8.63
N ASP A 41 15.83 19.49 -7.43
CA ASP A 41 17.26 19.36 -7.16
C ASP A 41 17.70 17.89 -6.96
N PHE A 42 16.76 16.95 -6.87
CA PHE A 42 17.02 15.52 -6.68
C PHE A 42 16.20 14.68 -7.68
N PRO A 43 16.50 14.77 -8.99
CA PRO A 43 15.86 13.92 -9.98
C PRO A 43 16.26 12.45 -9.75
N GLY A 44 15.32 11.52 -9.93
CA GLY A 44 15.57 10.07 -9.82
C GLY A 44 15.32 9.46 -8.44
N VAL A 45 14.84 10.23 -7.47
CA VAL A 45 14.37 9.74 -6.16
C VAL A 45 12.97 10.26 -5.86
N CYS A 46 12.18 9.49 -5.11
CA CYS A 46 10.88 9.93 -4.62
C CYS A 46 11.09 10.82 -3.38
N PHE A 47 10.18 11.76 -3.14
CA PHE A 47 10.15 12.58 -1.93
C PHE A 47 9.02 12.13 -1.01
N ALA A 48 9.38 11.63 0.17
CA ALA A 48 8.44 11.23 1.20
C ALA A 48 8.05 12.44 2.07
N SER A 49 6.91 13.06 1.76
CA SER A 49 6.41 14.24 2.48
C SER A 49 6.19 13.99 3.99
N THR A 50 5.74 12.79 4.37
CA THR A 50 5.55 12.40 5.79
C THR A 50 6.85 12.30 6.57
N ARG A 51 7.99 12.16 5.90
CA ARG A 51 9.33 12.07 6.51
C ARG A 51 10.23 13.26 6.20
N CYS A 52 9.79 14.16 5.32
CA CYS A 52 10.62 15.24 4.77
C CYS A 52 11.97 14.73 4.24
N ALA A 53 11.98 13.60 3.52
CA ALA A 53 13.20 12.93 3.07
C ALA A 53 13.06 12.39 1.65
N THR A 54 14.17 12.28 0.93
CA THR A 54 14.24 11.57 -0.35
C THR A 54 14.43 10.08 -0.15
N ILE A 55 13.82 9.28 -1.02
CA ILE A 55 13.76 7.82 -0.95
C ILE A 55 14.15 7.25 -2.31
N GLU A 56 15.11 6.32 -2.32
CA GLU A 56 15.57 5.65 -3.53
C GLU A 56 14.53 4.68 -4.09
N VAL A 57 14.61 4.43 -5.40
CA VAL A 57 13.74 3.45 -6.07
C VAL A 57 13.94 2.06 -5.44
N GLY A 58 12.83 1.40 -5.12
CA GLY A 58 12.76 0.11 -4.43
C GLY A 58 12.71 0.22 -2.91
N GLN A 59 12.93 1.40 -2.32
CA GLN A 59 12.83 1.60 -0.88
C GLN A 59 11.41 1.97 -0.45
N SER A 60 11.05 1.51 0.76
CA SER A 60 9.74 1.76 1.37
C SER A 60 9.86 2.61 2.63
N TRP A 61 8.78 3.33 2.95
CA TRP A 61 8.66 4.11 4.18
C TRP A 61 7.25 4.02 4.76
N GLU A 62 7.16 4.16 6.08
CA GLU A 62 5.86 4.25 6.78
C GLU A 62 5.26 5.64 6.60
N LEU A 63 3.94 5.70 6.41
CA LEU A 63 3.15 6.93 6.23
C LEU A 63 2.69 7.57 7.54
N ALA A 64 3.25 7.15 8.68
CA ALA A 64 2.92 7.69 9.99
C ALA A 64 2.88 9.23 9.97
N PRO A 65 1.82 9.87 10.50
CA PRO A 65 0.81 9.33 11.41
C PRO A 65 -0.35 8.57 10.73
N PHE A 66 -0.36 8.43 9.40
CA PHE A 66 -1.34 7.60 8.71
C PHE A 66 -0.93 6.13 8.75
N CYS A 67 -1.91 5.22 8.83
CA CYS A 67 -1.65 3.80 8.78
C CYS A 67 -1.50 3.33 7.32
N GLY A 68 -0.26 3.28 6.87
CA GLY A 68 0.09 2.87 5.52
C GLY A 68 1.60 2.84 5.31
N ARG A 69 2.00 2.29 4.18
CA ARG A 69 3.37 2.24 3.70
C ARG A 69 3.40 2.68 2.26
N SER A 70 4.44 3.42 1.91
CA SER A 70 4.73 3.76 0.53
C SER A 70 6.04 3.15 0.07
N THR A 71 6.15 2.90 -1.23
CA THR A 71 7.36 2.41 -1.87
C THR A 71 7.65 3.23 -3.12
N CYS A 72 8.90 3.67 -3.28
CA CYS A 72 9.31 4.39 -4.49
C CYS A 72 9.51 3.37 -5.60
N VAL A 73 8.84 3.53 -6.74
CA VAL A 73 8.96 2.62 -7.89
C VAL A 73 9.12 3.41 -9.17
N ALA A 74 9.79 2.83 -10.16
CA ALA A 74 9.82 3.38 -11.52
C ALA A 74 8.58 2.92 -12.29
N ALA A 75 8.07 3.76 -13.20
CA ALA A 75 6.98 3.38 -14.09
C ALA A 75 7.43 2.28 -15.07
N GLU A 76 6.50 1.41 -15.42
CA GLU A 76 6.75 0.37 -16.42
C GLU A 76 6.97 1.03 -17.79
N GLY A 77 8.08 0.70 -18.46
CA GLY A 77 8.41 1.22 -19.79
C GLY A 77 9.10 2.60 -19.80
N ASN A 78 9.09 3.34 -18.69
CA ASN A 78 9.83 4.59 -18.56
C ASN A 78 10.42 4.75 -17.15
N SER A 79 11.72 4.45 -17.01
CA SER A 79 12.42 4.52 -15.72
C SER A 79 12.67 5.93 -15.19
N GLU A 80 12.43 6.97 -16.01
CA GLU A 80 12.56 8.36 -15.57
C GLU A 80 11.30 8.85 -14.83
N ILE A 81 10.16 8.18 -15.02
CA ILE A 81 8.92 8.48 -14.31
C ILE A 81 8.89 7.69 -13.02
N LEU A 82 8.82 8.40 -11.90
CA LEU A 82 8.71 7.79 -10.59
C LEU A 82 7.26 7.78 -10.12
N LEU A 83 6.86 6.66 -9.55
CA LEU A 83 5.57 6.44 -8.93
C LEU A 83 5.79 6.10 -7.46
N GLU A 84 4.83 6.50 -6.63
CA GLU A 84 4.74 6.05 -5.25
C GLU A 84 3.67 4.96 -5.18
N LEU A 85 4.10 3.77 -4.79
CA LEU A 85 3.19 2.68 -4.50
C LEU A 85 2.71 2.80 -3.06
N VAL A 86 1.48 3.24 -2.89
CA VAL A 86 0.82 3.42 -1.59
C VAL A 86 0.03 2.17 -1.24
N GLU A 87 0.35 1.59 -0.08
CA GLU A 87 -0.38 0.53 0.58
C GLU A 87 -0.98 1.06 1.89
N ASP A 88 -2.31 1.06 2.01
CA ASP A 88 -3.01 1.59 3.19
C ASP A 88 -4.21 0.72 3.57
N CYS A 89 -4.94 1.11 4.61
CA CYS A 89 -6.11 0.36 5.09
C CYS A 89 -7.37 0.55 4.24
N GLY A 90 -7.32 1.37 3.18
CA GLY A 90 -8.45 1.67 2.32
C GLY A 90 -9.43 2.70 2.86
N PRO A 91 -10.57 2.88 2.17
CA PRO A 91 -11.62 3.78 2.61
C PRO A 91 -12.19 3.29 3.95
N LEU A 92 -12.43 4.22 4.85
CA LEU A 92 -13.16 3.91 6.07
C LEU A 92 -14.63 3.63 5.74
N PRO A 93 -15.28 2.71 6.48
CA PRO A 93 -16.69 2.44 6.28
C PRO A 93 -17.53 3.69 6.60
N LYS A 94 -18.71 3.78 5.99
CA LYS A 94 -19.73 4.77 6.33
C LYS A 94 -20.11 4.61 7.80
N SER A 95 -20.40 5.73 8.46
CA SER A 95 -20.79 5.74 9.87
C SER A 95 -22.01 4.85 10.08
N ASN A 96 -21.86 3.83 10.94
CA ASN A 96 -22.92 2.90 11.30
C ASN A 96 -22.98 2.82 12.83
N PRO A 97 -24.09 3.22 13.48
CA PRO A 97 -24.20 3.20 14.94
C PRO A 97 -24.13 1.78 15.55
N LYS A 98 -24.33 0.74 14.74
CA LYS A 98 -24.26 -0.68 15.15
C LYS A 98 -22.87 -1.29 15.01
N CYS A 99 -21.90 -0.54 14.51
CA CYS A 99 -20.52 -0.99 14.36
C CYS A 99 -19.57 0.00 15.04
N LYS A 100 -18.70 -0.51 15.90
CA LYS A 100 -17.73 0.31 16.64
C LYS A 100 -16.31 -0.11 16.29
N LEU A 101 -15.36 0.81 16.44
CA LEU A 101 -13.94 0.46 16.36
C LEU A 101 -13.62 -0.47 17.52
N SER A 102 -13.06 -1.65 17.21
CA SER A 102 -12.66 -2.65 18.20
C SER A 102 -11.48 -2.15 19.03
N ASP A 103 -11.47 -2.50 20.31
CA ASP A 103 -10.35 -2.27 21.23
C ASP A 103 -9.08 -3.03 20.81
N LYS A 104 -9.21 -4.00 19.90
CA LYS A 104 -8.07 -4.69 19.28
C LYS A 104 -7.30 -3.79 18.30
N THR A 105 -7.87 -2.66 17.89
CA THR A 105 -7.20 -1.75 16.94
C THR A 105 -6.04 -1.02 17.62
N ASN A 106 -4.81 -1.32 17.21
CA ASN A 106 -3.63 -0.63 17.69
C ASN A 106 -3.13 0.44 16.68
N LYS A 107 -3.66 1.65 16.78
CA LYS A 107 -3.33 2.76 15.84
C LYS A 107 -1.87 3.18 15.81
N THR A 108 -1.05 2.79 16.79
CA THR A 108 0.38 3.14 16.85
C THR A 108 1.29 2.02 16.36
N ALA A 109 0.73 0.86 16.00
CA ALA A 109 1.48 -0.22 15.39
C ALA A 109 2.00 0.17 13.99
N SER A 110 2.94 -0.58 13.45
CA SER A 110 3.37 -0.42 12.07
C SER A 110 2.31 -0.98 11.11
N PHE A 111 2.24 -0.44 9.89
CA PHE A 111 1.37 -1.01 8.87
C PHE A 111 1.81 -2.46 8.56
N PRO A 112 0.87 -3.43 8.42
CA PRO A 112 -0.60 -3.28 8.33
C PRO A 112 -1.36 -3.39 9.67
N ASP A 113 -0.65 -3.58 10.78
CA ASP A 113 -1.28 -3.89 12.08
C ASP A 113 -1.96 -2.69 12.74
N CYS A 114 -1.71 -1.48 12.24
CA CYS A 114 -2.43 -0.28 12.65
C CYS A 114 -3.80 -0.10 11.98
N CYS A 115 -4.20 -1.01 11.07
CA CYS A 115 -5.46 -0.87 10.37
C CYS A 115 -6.67 -1.04 11.29
N PRO A 116 -7.73 -0.24 11.08
CA PRO A 116 -8.91 -0.27 11.95
C PRO A 116 -9.68 -1.58 11.82
N ILE A 117 -9.93 -2.21 12.96
CA ILE A 117 -10.78 -3.39 13.09
C ILE A 117 -12.12 -2.93 13.67
N PHE A 118 -13.22 -3.32 13.05
CA PHE A 118 -14.56 -2.93 13.49
C PHE A 118 -15.33 -4.14 13.99
N GLU A 119 -16.01 -3.98 15.11
CA GLU A 119 -16.92 -4.96 15.69
C GLU A 119 -18.36 -4.46 15.52
N CYS A 120 -19.20 -5.28 14.91
CA CYS A 120 -20.59 -4.98 14.62
C CYS A 120 -21.53 -5.88 15.43
N GLU A 121 -22.69 -5.35 15.82
CA GLU A 121 -23.79 -6.17 16.37
C GLU A 121 -24.24 -7.22 15.33
N GLU A 122 -24.80 -8.35 15.81
CA GLU A 122 -25.20 -9.47 14.95
C GLU A 122 -26.15 -9.00 13.82
N GLY A 123 -25.75 -9.28 12.57
CA GLY A 123 -26.50 -8.90 11.37
C GLY A 123 -26.23 -7.47 10.84
N ALA A 124 -25.43 -6.66 11.54
CA ALA A 124 -24.98 -5.37 11.02
C ALA A 124 -23.75 -5.54 10.11
N LYS A 125 -23.79 -4.93 8.92
CA LYS A 125 -22.70 -4.94 7.95
C LYS A 125 -22.17 -3.53 7.73
N LEU A 126 -20.86 -3.41 7.59
CA LEU A 126 -20.21 -2.16 7.20
C LEU A 126 -20.42 -1.91 5.72
N GLU A 127 -20.95 -0.73 5.40
CA GLU A 127 -21.00 -0.24 4.03
C GLU A 127 -19.80 0.65 3.79
N TYR A 128 -19.01 0.34 2.77
CA TYR A 128 -17.89 1.19 2.37
C TYR A 128 -18.35 2.19 1.30
N PRO A 129 -17.79 3.40 1.26
CA PRO A 129 -17.97 4.30 0.14
C PRO A 129 -17.59 3.60 -1.16
N GLU A 130 -18.41 3.78 -2.20
CA GLU A 130 -18.01 3.38 -3.55
C GLU A 130 -16.87 4.29 -3.97
N ILE A 131 -15.66 3.73 -4.06
CA ILE A 131 -14.56 4.42 -4.70
C ILE A 131 -14.90 4.45 -6.19
N PRO A 132 -14.93 5.61 -6.86
CA PRO A 132 -15.00 5.62 -8.31
C PRO A 132 -13.83 4.78 -8.82
N THR A 133 -14.14 3.65 -9.44
CA THR A 133 -13.14 2.82 -10.11
C THR A 133 -12.61 3.67 -11.26
N VAL A 134 -11.51 4.38 -11.04
CA VAL A 134 -10.72 4.86 -12.16
C VAL A 134 -10.33 3.59 -12.89
N ALA A 135 -10.82 3.41 -14.11
CA ALA A 135 -10.36 2.33 -14.96
C ALA A 135 -8.83 2.36 -14.93
N PRO A 136 -8.14 1.20 -14.89
CA PRO A 136 -6.69 1.17 -14.96
C PRO A 136 -6.27 2.11 -16.10
N ALA A 137 -5.45 3.11 -15.77
CA ALA A 137 -5.11 4.19 -16.68
C ALA A 137 -4.78 3.58 -18.04
N THR A 138 -5.57 3.92 -19.05
CA THR A 138 -5.36 3.39 -20.38
C THR A 138 -4.00 3.90 -20.86
N ALA A 139 -3.31 3.14 -21.71
CA ALA A 139 -2.02 3.57 -22.25
C ALA A 139 -2.07 4.99 -22.85
N ALA A 140 -3.24 5.42 -23.34
CA ALA A 140 -3.49 6.76 -23.84
C ALA A 140 -3.48 7.86 -22.75
N GLU A 141 -3.93 7.57 -21.53
CA GLU A 141 -3.93 8.51 -20.40
C GLU A 141 -2.54 8.63 -19.78
N VAL A 142 -1.77 7.53 -19.77
CA VAL A 142 -0.35 7.53 -19.41
C VAL A 142 0.45 8.36 -20.42
N GLU A 143 0.18 8.18 -21.72
CA GLU A 143 0.84 8.96 -22.79
C GLU A 143 0.43 10.45 -22.77
N ALA A 144 -0.82 10.76 -22.38
CA ALA A 144 -1.29 12.12 -22.20
C ALA A 144 -0.65 12.81 -20.98
N ALA A 145 -0.47 12.07 -19.88
CA ALA A 145 0.24 12.56 -18.69
C ALA A 145 1.73 12.79 -18.99
N GLU A 146 2.37 11.91 -19.77
CA GLU A 146 3.75 12.10 -20.26
C GLU A 146 3.88 13.34 -21.16
N LYS A 147 2.96 13.54 -22.09
CA LYS A 147 2.96 14.73 -22.96
C LYS A 147 2.69 16.01 -22.18
N ALA A 148 1.82 15.97 -21.16
CA ALA A 148 1.57 17.12 -20.29
C ALA A 148 2.80 17.47 -19.43
N ALA A 149 3.50 16.47 -18.90
CA ALA A 149 4.74 16.66 -18.15
C ALA A 149 5.88 17.19 -19.04
N ALA A 150 6.02 16.68 -20.27
CA ALA A 150 7.01 17.15 -21.23
C ALA A 150 6.74 18.59 -21.69
N ALA A 151 5.47 18.97 -21.90
CA ALA A 151 5.09 20.34 -22.24
C ALA A 151 5.36 21.33 -21.08
N ALA A 152 5.13 20.91 -19.83
CA ALA A 152 5.45 21.71 -18.66
C ALA A 152 6.96 21.91 -18.48
N ALA A 153 7.77 20.89 -18.74
CA ALA A 153 9.23 20.97 -18.70
C ALA A 153 9.78 21.92 -19.80
N ALA A 154 9.27 21.82 -21.03
CA ALA A 154 9.70 22.64 -22.16
C ALA A 154 9.39 24.14 -21.98
N SER A 155 8.33 24.48 -21.24
CA SER A 155 7.95 25.87 -20.97
C SER A 155 8.84 26.58 -19.94
N SER A 156 9.70 25.84 -19.23
CA SER A 156 10.63 26.40 -18.23
C SER A 156 12.00 26.81 -18.78
N THR A 157 12.28 26.52 -20.06
CA THR A 157 13.61 26.70 -20.70
C THR A 157 13.78 27.97 -21.55
N THR A 158 12.88 28.96 -21.47
CA THR A 158 13.12 30.25 -22.16
C THR A 158 14.25 31.02 -21.46
N PRO A 159 15.43 31.21 -22.08
CA PRO A 159 16.46 32.05 -21.51
C PRO A 159 15.99 33.50 -21.57
N LYS A 160 16.04 34.20 -20.44
CA LYS A 160 15.83 35.65 -20.38
C LYS A 160 17.03 36.31 -21.09
N ALA A 161 16.77 36.92 -22.25
CA ALA A 161 17.74 37.70 -23.00
C ALA A 161 18.17 38.96 -22.23
#